data_AF-A0A847I747-F1
#
_entry.id   AF-A0A847I747-F1
#
_cell.length_a   1.000
_cell.length_b   1.000
_cell.length_c   1.000
_cell.angle_alpha   90.00
_cell.angle_beta   90.00
_cell.angle_gamma   90.00
#
_symmetry.space_group_name_H-M   'P 1'
#
loop_
_entity.id
_entity.type
_entity.pdbx_description
1 polymer ?
#
loop_
_entity_poly.entity_id
_entity_poly.type
_entity_poly.pdbx_seq_one_letter_code
_entity_poly.pdbx_strand_id
1 'polypeptide(L)'
;MIPQEFRITDRLRRQWGLAALIGLVIALVIGLFRPASLFGGYLAAFVLISGVPLGAMSIALMFQVTGGRWGRGLNESLRFAAGAAMATLVLAIPIFLGMPWLYPWYSEPPAADTFRASYLNPAAFVGRGAVYLVFWAILGAVLARTGEPEERRTRKWAGPVLVFYLLTLTFAAIDWVGSIVQHWYSTIFGFYLIVGQALSALALLVLLAARRPDQPETQTRHDWGNLLLT
;
A
#
# COMPACT_ATOMS: atom_id res chain seq x y z
N MET A 1 22.14 -8.50 0.32
CA MET A 1 22.22 -9.72 1.15
C MET A 1 20.90 -9.80 1.91
N ILE A 2 20.08 -10.83 1.70
CA ILE A 2 18.80 -10.96 2.41
C ILE A 2 19.11 -11.32 3.88
N PRO A 3 18.62 -10.57 4.88
CA PRO A 3 18.91 -10.87 6.29
C PRO A 3 18.50 -12.29 6.67
N GLN A 4 19.25 -12.95 7.55
CA GLN A 4 19.02 -14.34 7.97
C GLN A 4 17.59 -14.55 8.53
N GLU A 5 16.96 -13.52 9.09
CA GLU A 5 15.58 -13.53 9.61
C GLU A 5 14.49 -13.73 8.53
N PHE A 6 14.80 -13.59 7.25
CA PHE A 6 13.86 -13.83 6.14
C PHE A 6 14.04 -15.21 5.47
N ARG A 7 14.87 -16.10 6.02
CA ARG A 7 15.04 -17.47 5.50
C ARG A 7 13.80 -18.32 5.78
N ILE A 8 12.92 -18.42 4.78
CA ILE A 8 11.78 -19.34 4.77
C ILE A 8 12.32 -20.76 4.57
N THR A 9 11.94 -21.71 5.45
CA THR A 9 12.32 -23.12 5.26
C THR A 9 11.70 -23.68 3.98
N ASP A 10 12.39 -24.60 3.30
CA ASP A 10 11.90 -25.14 2.02
C ASP A 10 10.52 -25.81 2.14
N ARG A 11 10.24 -26.44 3.29
CA ARG A 11 8.94 -27.02 3.59
C ARG A 11 7.85 -25.96 3.64
N LEU A 12 8.10 -24.85 4.34
CA LEU A 12 7.15 -23.75 4.47
C LEU A 12 6.94 -23.09 3.11
N ARG A 13 8.03 -22.77 2.38
CA ARG A 13 7.98 -22.23 1.02
C ARG A 13 7.12 -23.09 0.09
N ARG A 14 7.30 -24.42 0.12
CA ARG A 14 6.51 -25.36 -0.68
C ARG A 14 5.03 -25.36 -0.29
N GLN A 15 4.72 -25.36 1.00
CA GLN A 15 3.32 -25.35 1.48
C GLN A 15 2.59 -24.06 1.09
N TRP A 16 3.20 -22.89 1.33
CA TRP A 16 2.60 -21.62 0.91
C TRP A 16 2.52 -21.50 -0.61
N GLY A 17 3.52 -21.99 -1.34
CA GLY A 17 3.50 -22.03 -2.81
C GLY A 17 2.35 -22.88 -3.35
N LEU A 18 2.11 -24.07 -2.78
CA LEU A 18 0.98 -24.93 -3.14
C LEU A 18 -0.36 -24.29 -2.79
N ALA A 19 -0.49 -23.71 -1.59
CA ALA A 19 -1.71 -23.02 -1.18
C ALA A 19 -2.02 -21.82 -2.09
N ALA A 20 -1.00 -21.03 -2.45
CA ALA A 20 -1.14 -19.92 -3.38
C ALA A 20 -1.53 -20.39 -4.79
N LEU A 21 -0.94 -21.49 -5.28
CA LEU A 21 -1.30 -22.08 -6.57
C LEU A 21 -2.75 -22.58 -6.60
N ILE A 22 -3.17 -23.30 -5.56
CA ILE A 22 -4.55 -23.79 -5.44
C ILE A 22 -5.52 -22.61 -5.38
N GLY A 23 -5.23 -21.60 -4.56
CA GLY A 23 -6.04 -20.38 -4.48
C GLY A 23 -6.14 -19.66 -5.83
N LEU A 24 -5.03 -19.54 -6.56
CA LEU A 24 -5.01 -18.94 -7.90
C LEU A 24 -5.88 -19.73 -8.89
N VAL A 25 -5.75 -21.05 -8.94
CA VAL A 25 -6.55 -21.90 -9.84
C VAL A 25 -8.03 -21.76 -9.54
N ILE A 26 -8.43 -21.83 -8.26
CA ILE A 26 -9.82 -21.66 -7.84
C ILE A 26 -10.35 -20.28 -8.25
N ALA A 27 -9.57 -19.21 -7.98
CA ALA A 27 -9.96 -17.85 -8.35
C ALA A 27 -10.14 -17.69 -9.87
N LEU A 28 -9.25 -18.25 -10.67
CA LEU A 28 -9.35 -18.22 -12.13
C LEU A 28 -10.57 -18.99 -12.64
N VAL A 29 -10.80 -20.21 -12.14
CA VAL A 29 -11.96 -21.03 -12.52
C VAL A 29 -13.26 -20.32 -12.19
N ILE A 30 -13.40 -19.77 -10.98
CA ILE A 30 -14.58 -18.97 -10.61
C ILE A 30 -14.69 -17.72 -11.48
N GLY A 31 -13.57 -17.06 -11.75
CA GLY A 31 -13.51 -15.84 -12.55
C GLY A 31 -13.94 -15.99 -14.00
N LEU A 32 -13.78 -17.18 -14.60
CA LEU A 32 -14.31 -17.47 -15.95
C LEU A 32 -15.84 -17.36 -16.02
N PHE A 33 -16.53 -17.64 -14.92
CA PHE A 33 -18.00 -17.57 -14.85
C PHE A 33 -18.51 -16.32 -14.13
N ARG A 34 -17.70 -15.72 -13.26
CA ARG A 34 -18.06 -14.57 -12.41
C ARG A 34 -16.92 -13.54 -12.37
N PRO A 35 -16.65 -12.83 -13.49
CA PRO A 35 -15.51 -11.92 -13.58
C PRO A 35 -15.57 -10.79 -12.55
N ALA A 36 -16.76 -10.24 -12.26
CA ALA A 36 -16.95 -9.22 -11.24
C ALA A 36 -16.50 -9.69 -9.84
N SER A 37 -16.78 -10.95 -9.47
CA SER A 37 -16.34 -11.53 -8.20
C SER A 37 -14.82 -11.72 -8.15
N LEU A 38 -14.20 -12.15 -9.26
CA LEU A 38 -12.75 -12.28 -9.37
C LEU A 38 -12.07 -10.90 -9.19
N PHE A 39 -12.48 -9.90 -9.96
CA PHE A 39 -11.85 -8.58 -9.90
C PHE A 39 -12.14 -7.86 -8.58
N GLY A 40 -13.35 -8.00 -8.02
CA GLY A 40 -13.67 -7.47 -6.69
C GLY A 40 -12.81 -8.08 -5.58
N GLY A 41 -12.67 -9.42 -5.58
CA GLY A 41 -11.77 -10.11 -4.65
C GLY A 41 -10.31 -9.74 -4.86
N TYR A 42 -9.88 -9.60 -6.12
CA TYR A 42 -8.54 -9.14 -6.47
C TYR A 42 -8.26 -7.73 -5.95
N LEU A 43 -9.19 -6.80 -6.13
CA LEU A 43 -9.06 -5.43 -5.63
C LEU A 43 -8.94 -5.41 -4.10
N ALA A 44 -9.75 -6.19 -3.38
CA ALA A 44 -9.63 -6.32 -1.93
C ALA A 44 -8.25 -6.86 -1.52
N ALA A 45 -7.77 -7.90 -2.18
CA ALA A 45 -6.43 -8.45 -1.95
C ALA A 45 -5.33 -7.43 -2.28
N PHE A 46 -5.48 -6.67 -3.37
CA PHE A 46 -4.55 -5.62 -3.76
C PHE A 46 -4.48 -4.52 -2.69
N VAL A 47 -5.62 -4.01 -2.20
CA VAL A 47 -5.67 -2.96 -1.16
C VAL A 47 -4.97 -3.45 0.11
N LEU A 48 -5.17 -4.70 0.50
CA LEU A 48 -4.52 -5.31 1.67
C LEU A 48 -3.01 -5.46 1.46
N ILE A 49 -2.59 -6.08 0.36
CA ILE A 49 -1.19 -6.43 0.10
C ILE A 49 -0.36 -5.17 -0.19
N SER A 50 -0.87 -4.25 -1.02
CA SER A 50 -0.23 -2.96 -1.28
C SER A 50 -0.23 -2.05 -0.06
N GLY A 51 -1.14 -2.27 0.89
CA GLY A 51 -1.18 -1.51 2.13
C GLY A 51 0.08 -1.60 2.97
N VAL A 52 0.80 -2.73 2.92
CA VAL A 52 2.07 -2.89 3.65
C VAL A 52 3.17 -1.96 3.11
N PRO A 53 3.58 -2.01 1.83
CA PRO A 53 4.60 -1.10 1.31
C PRO A 53 4.17 0.37 1.37
N LEU A 54 2.89 0.66 1.07
CA LEU A 54 2.39 2.04 1.12
C LEU A 54 2.34 2.58 2.56
N GLY A 55 1.87 1.79 3.52
CA GLY A 55 1.92 2.14 4.93
C GLY A 55 3.34 2.31 5.47
N ALA A 56 4.28 1.48 5.03
CA ALA A 56 5.69 1.61 5.38
C ALA A 56 6.28 2.93 4.86
N MET A 57 5.93 3.37 3.65
CA MET A 57 6.34 4.69 3.15
C MET A 57 5.75 5.83 3.99
N SER A 58 4.49 5.73 4.43
CA SER A 58 3.87 6.72 5.32
C SER A 58 4.66 6.87 6.62
N ILE A 59 4.98 5.74 7.26
CA ILE A 59 5.76 5.72 8.51
C ILE A 59 7.18 6.21 8.28
N ALA A 60 7.83 5.82 7.19
CA ALA A 60 9.19 6.25 6.86
C ALA A 60 9.28 7.77 6.66
N LEU A 61 8.34 8.36 5.93
CA LEU A 61 8.26 9.81 5.73
C LEU A 61 7.91 10.54 7.04
N MET A 62 6.95 10.02 7.81
CA MET A 62 6.64 10.56 9.13
C MET A 62 7.88 10.56 10.03
N PHE A 63 8.63 9.46 10.05
CA PHE A 63 9.84 9.35 10.85
C PHE A 63 10.93 10.35 10.42
N GLN A 64 11.06 10.64 9.12
CA GLN A 64 11.97 11.68 8.65
C GLN A 64 11.55 13.09 9.09
N VAL A 65 10.24 13.34 9.27
CA VAL A 65 9.71 14.61 9.76
C VAL A 65 9.90 14.74 11.28
N THR A 66 9.55 13.71 12.05
CA THR A 66 9.53 13.77 13.52
C THR A 66 10.87 13.44 14.16
N GLY A 67 11.67 12.59 13.52
CA GLY A 67 12.82 11.93 14.14
C GLY A 67 12.42 11.03 15.31
N GLY A 68 13.36 10.85 16.25
CA GLY A 68 13.16 10.08 17.49
C GLY A 68 13.88 8.73 17.50
N ARG A 69 13.97 8.12 18.69
CA ARG A 69 14.66 6.83 18.87
C ARG A 69 13.83 5.63 18.38
N TRP A 70 12.50 5.73 18.46
CA TRP A 70 11.54 4.65 18.16
C TRP A 70 11.66 4.10 16.73
N GLY A 71 11.92 4.96 15.74
CA GLY A 71 12.02 4.55 14.34
C GLY A 71 13.37 3.95 13.95
N ARG A 72 14.44 4.14 14.75
CA ARG A 72 15.80 3.66 14.42
C ARG A 72 15.85 2.13 14.33
N GLY A 73 15.18 1.43 15.26
CA GLY A 73 15.10 -0.03 15.24
C GLY A 73 14.27 -0.62 14.10
N LEU A 74 13.38 0.17 13.49
CA LEU A 74 12.52 -0.25 12.38
C LEU A 74 13.00 0.27 11.02
N ASN A 75 14.00 1.17 10.98
CA ASN A 75 14.37 1.90 9.77
C ASN A 75 14.74 0.97 8.60
N GLU A 76 15.54 -0.06 8.84
CA GLU A 76 15.93 -1.01 7.79
C GLU A 76 14.73 -1.77 7.23
N SER A 77 13.85 -2.26 8.12
CA SER A 77 12.65 -3.01 7.73
C SER A 77 11.63 -2.10 7.02
N LEU A 78 11.49 -0.85 7.47
CA LEU A 78 10.68 0.18 6.82
C LEU A 78 11.17 0.47 5.41
N ARG A 79 12.49 0.62 5.22
CA ARG A 79 13.11 0.85 3.92
C ARG A 79 12.93 -0.34 2.97
N PHE A 80 13.09 -1.55 3.48
CA PHE A 80 12.84 -2.76 2.71
C PHE A 80 11.37 -2.86 2.28
N ALA A 81 10.43 -2.65 3.21
CA ALA A 81 9.00 -2.66 2.92
C ALA A 81 8.61 -1.53 1.96
N ALA A 82 9.14 -0.32 2.13
CA ALA A 82 8.92 0.80 1.21
C ALA A 82 9.42 0.48 -0.22
N GLY A 83 10.56 -0.19 -0.35
CA GLY A 83 11.09 -0.64 -1.64
C GLY A 83 10.15 -1.62 -2.37
N ALA A 84 9.35 -2.39 -1.63
CA ALA A 84 8.34 -3.27 -2.20
C ALA A 84 7.16 -2.51 -2.85
N ALA A 85 7.08 -1.17 -2.72
CA ALA A 85 6.13 -0.35 -3.47
C ALA A 85 6.32 -0.49 -5.00
N MET A 86 7.50 -0.87 -5.48
CA MET A 86 7.67 -1.17 -6.92
C MET A 86 6.77 -2.32 -7.40
N ALA A 87 6.44 -3.28 -6.51
CA ALA A 87 5.54 -4.37 -6.86
C ALA A 87 4.09 -3.89 -7.06
N THR A 88 3.68 -2.77 -6.46
CA THR A 88 2.30 -2.26 -6.59
C THR A 88 1.99 -1.82 -8.03
N LEU A 89 3.00 -1.41 -8.81
CA LEU A 89 2.85 -1.13 -10.25
C LEU A 89 2.27 -2.34 -11.00
N VAL A 90 2.89 -3.51 -10.79
CA VAL A 90 2.52 -4.74 -11.48
C VAL A 90 1.20 -5.27 -10.91
N LEU A 91 1.06 -5.25 -9.59
CA LEU A 91 -0.15 -5.73 -8.93
C LEU A 91 -1.38 -4.86 -9.22
N ALA A 92 -1.22 -3.61 -9.66
CA ALA A 92 -2.36 -2.78 -10.04
C ALA A 92 -2.92 -3.10 -11.44
N ILE A 93 -2.16 -3.78 -12.30
CA ILE A 93 -2.56 -4.04 -13.71
C ILE A 93 -3.96 -4.67 -13.81
N PRO A 94 -4.31 -5.72 -13.04
CA PRO A 94 -5.63 -6.32 -13.16
C PRO A 94 -6.79 -5.41 -12.74
N ILE A 95 -6.55 -4.34 -11.97
CA ILE A 95 -7.59 -3.36 -11.62
C ILE A 95 -8.01 -2.57 -12.87
N PHE A 96 -7.05 -2.18 -13.71
CA PHE A 96 -7.33 -1.45 -14.94
C PHE A 96 -7.95 -2.36 -16.01
N LEU A 97 -7.50 -3.62 -16.09
CA LEU A 97 -8.16 -4.61 -16.95
C LEU A 97 -9.58 -4.93 -16.48
N GLY A 98 -9.79 -4.93 -15.16
CA GLY A 98 -11.05 -5.23 -14.50
C GLY A 98 -12.09 -4.12 -14.54
N MET A 99 -11.78 -2.93 -15.09
CA MET A 99 -12.66 -1.75 -15.02
C MET A 99 -14.12 -2.02 -15.41
N PRO A 100 -14.42 -2.71 -16.53
CA PRO A 100 -15.80 -2.97 -16.94
C PRO A 100 -16.63 -3.79 -15.93
N TRP A 101 -15.96 -4.55 -15.07
CA TRP A 101 -16.62 -5.42 -14.07
C TRP A 101 -16.55 -4.87 -12.64
N LEU A 102 -15.62 -3.95 -12.36
CA LEU A 102 -15.45 -3.34 -11.04
C LEU A 102 -16.30 -2.09 -10.87
N TYR A 103 -16.43 -1.29 -11.92
CA TYR A 103 -16.88 0.08 -11.79
C TYR A 103 -18.18 0.32 -12.56
N PRO A 104 -19.30 0.60 -11.88
CA PRO A 104 -20.58 0.84 -12.57
C PRO A 104 -20.54 2.05 -13.50
N TRP A 105 -19.69 3.04 -13.22
CA TRP A 105 -19.50 4.22 -14.10
C TRP A 105 -18.93 3.88 -15.48
N TYR A 106 -18.41 2.66 -15.68
CA TYR A 106 -17.94 2.21 -16.98
C TYR A 106 -19.10 1.93 -17.94
N SER A 107 -20.19 1.32 -17.46
CA SER A 107 -21.41 1.03 -18.24
C SER A 107 -22.46 2.12 -18.13
N GLU A 108 -22.51 2.80 -17.00
CA GLU A 108 -23.47 3.86 -16.68
C GLU A 108 -22.70 5.16 -16.39
N PRO A 109 -22.19 5.83 -17.44
CA PRO A 109 -21.36 7.02 -17.25
C PRO A 109 -22.15 8.16 -16.60
N PRO A 110 -21.49 9.00 -15.77
CA PRO A 110 -22.12 10.19 -15.23
C PRO A 110 -22.60 11.14 -16.33
N ALA A 111 -23.56 12.02 -16.02
CA ALA A 111 -24.07 13.01 -16.96
C ALA A 111 -22.93 13.88 -17.55
N ALA A 112 -22.94 14.05 -18.88
CA ALA A 112 -21.81 14.58 -19.66
C ALA A 112 -21.32 15.97 -19.21
N ASP A 113 -22.22 16.84 -18.74
CA ASP A 113 -21.90 18.22 -18.32
C ASP A 113 -21.48 18.33 -16.85
N THR A 114 -21.17 17.21 -16.19
CA THR A 114 -20.74 17.19 -14.79
C THR A 114 -19.23 17.01 -14.67
N PHE A 115 -18.64 17.62 -13.63
CA PHE A 115 -17.25 17.34 -13.24
C PHE A 115 -16.99 15.83 -13.05
N ARG A 116 -18.02 15.10 -12.63
CA ARG A 116 -17.92 13.66 -12.43
C ARG A 116 -17.69 12.89 -13.73
N ALA A 117 -18.26 13.31 -14.85
CA ALA A 117 -18.01 12.67 -16.15
C ALA A 117 -16.58 12.91 -16.64
N SER A 118 -16.03 14.10 -16.40
CA SER A 118 -14.61 14.39 -16.73
C SER A 118 -13.63 13.71 -15.76
N TYR A 119 -14.05 13.43 -14.52
CA TYR A 119 -13.24 12.71 -13.53
C TYR A 119 -13.31 11.19 -13.68
N LEU A 120 -14.51 10.59 -13.75
CA LEU A 120 -14.76 9.14 -13.85
C LEU A 120 -15.02 8.71 -15.29
N ASN A 121 -13.97 8.76 -16.10
CA ASN A 121 -13.93 8.11 -17.40
C ASN A 121 -12.66 7.25 -17.50
N PRO A 122 -12.62 6.23 -18.38
CA PRO A 122 -11.51 5.29 -18.44
C PRO A 122 -10.14 5.96 -18.64
N ALA A 123 -10.05 6.98 -19.50
CA ALA A 123 -8.79 7.65 -19.80
C ALA A 123 -8.25 8.44 -18.59
N ALA A 124 -9.10 9.25 -17.96
CA ALA A 124 -8.73 10.03 -16.79
C ALA A 124 -8.40 9.13 -15.58
N PHE A 125 -9.16 8.05 -15.39
CA PHE A 125 -8.93 7.05 -14.34
C PHE A 125 -7.57 6.36 -14.50
N VAL A 126 -7.26 5.86 -15.71
CA VAL A 126 -5.97 5.21 -15.99
C VAL A 126 -4.83 6.22 -15.88
N GLY A 127 -4.99 7.44 -16.40
CA GLY A 127 -3.98 8.48 -16.33
C GLY A 127 -3.61 8.85 -14.89
N ARG A 128 -4.62 9.09 -14.03
CA ARG A 128 -4.41 9.35 -12.60
C ARG A 128 -3.77 8.15 -11.90
N GLY A 129 -4.29 6.94 -12.14
CA GLY A 129 -3.75 5.71 -11.58
C GLY A 129 -2.26 5.51 -11.94
N ALA A 130 -1.88 5.78 -13.19
CA ALA A 130 -0.49 5.72 -13.63
C ALA A 130 0.39 6.75 -12.90
N VAL A 131 -0.09 7.99 -12.73
CA VAL A 131 0.63 9.02 -11.96
C VAL A 131 0.87 8.57 -10.52
N TYR A 132 -0.14 8.03 -9.85
CA TYR A 132 -0.03 7.55 -8.47
C TYR A 132 0.99 6.41 -8.36
N LEU A 133 0.86 5.40 -9.21
CA LEU A 133 1.72 4.21 -9.15
C LEU A 133 3.18 4.52 -9.50
N VAL A 134 3.42 5.36 -10.52
CA VAL A 134 4.78 5.80 -10.88
C VAL A 134 5.39 6.60 -9.74
N PHE A 135 4.62 7.53 -9.17
CA PHE A 135 5.09 8.32 -8.04
C PHE A 135 5.44 7.42 -6.83
N TRP A 136 4.58 6.48 -6.46
CA TRP A 136 4.83 5.57 -5.33
C TRP A 136 6.02 4.64 -5.58
N ALA A 137 6.19 4.14 -6.81
CA ALA A 137 7.33 3.29 -7.14
C ALA A 137 8.66 4.06 -7.07
N ILE A 138 8.70 5.30 -7.58
CA ILE A 138 9.88 6.17 -7.47
C ILE A 138 10.16 6.48 -6.01
N LEU A 139 9.14 6.91 -5.26
CA LEU A 139 9.27 7.25 -3.85
C LEU A 139 9.77 6.05 -3.03
N GLY A 140 9.19 4.87 -3.22
CA GLY A 140 9.61 3.63 -2.56
C GLY A 140 11.05 3.25 -2.90
N ALA A 141 11.46 3.37 -4.17
CA ALA A 141 12.84 3.13 -4.59
C ALA A 141 13.84 4.14 -3.98
N VAL A 142 13.44 5.41 -3.86
CA VAL A 142 14.25 6.45 -3.22
C VAL A 142 14.39 6.17 -1.72
N LEU A 143 13.28 5.91 -1.02
CA LEU A 143 13.28 5.59 0.40
C LEU A 143 14.10 4.32 0.71
N ALA A 144 14.00 3.29 -0.12
CA ALA A 144 14.81 2.07 0.03
C ALA A 144 16.32 2.36 -0.03
N ARG A 145 16.73 3.32 -0.85
CA ARG A 145 18.15 3.69 -1.05
C ARG A 145 18.66 4.76 -0.09
N THR A 146 17.79 5.54 0.52
CA THR A 146 18.18 6.61 1.44
C THR A 146 18.66 6.00 2.75
N GLY A 147 19.94 6.19 3.09
CA GLY A 147 20.61 5.50 4.21
C GLY A 147 20.07 5.89 5.57
N GLU A 148 20.44 7.09 6.02
CA GLU A 148 20.15 7.63 7.35
C GLU A 148 19.03 8.69 7.27
N PRO A 149 17.91 8.52 7.96
CA PRO A 149 16.81 9.50 7.98
C PRO A 149 17.18 10.83 8.66
N GLU A 150 18.36 10.93 9.27
CA GLU A 150 18.88 12.16 9.89
C GLU A 150 19.62 13.08 8.91
N GLU A 151 19.82 12.66 7.66
CA GLU A 151 20.46 13.52 6.66
C GLU A 151 19.60 14.77 6.41
N ARG A 152 20.17 15.95 6.70
CA ARG A 152 19.47 17.26 6.67
C ARG A 152 18.75 17.53 5.35
N ARG A 153 19.31 17.07 4.24
CA ARG A 153 18.72 17.22 2.89
C ARG A 153 17.44 16.40 2.75
N THR A 154 17.42 15.19 3.29
CA THR A 154 16.28 14.26 3.30
C THR A 154 15.15 14.81 4.18
N ARG A 155 15.47 15.30 5.39
CA ARG A 155 14.47 15.90 6.30
C ARG A 155 13.75 17.12 5.72
N LYS A 156 14.45 17.98 4.96
CA LYS A 156 13.85 19.19 4.37
C LYS A 156 12.68 18.86 3.42
N TRP A 157 12.78 17.76 2.68
CA TRP A 157 11.77 17.38 1.68
C TRP A 157 10.72 16.40 2.22
N ALA A 158 10.97 15.76 3.36
CA ALA A 158 10.06 14.77 3.94
C ALA A 158 8.65 15.33 4.17
N GLY A 159 8.51 16.54 4.71
CA GLY A 159 7.21 17.18 4.97
C GLY A 159 6.38 17.41 3.70
N PRO A 160 6.88 18.18 2.71
CA PRO A 160 6.16 18.38 1.45
C PRO A 160 5.85 17.09 0.70
N VAL A 161 6.81 16.14 0.67
CA VAL A 161 6.61 14.83 0.02
C VAL A 161 5.53 14.03 0.73
N LEU A 162 5.48 14.05 2.07
CA LEU A 162 4.43 13.39 2.85
C LEU A 162 3.04 13.97 2.53
N VAL A 163 2.89 15.29 2.48
CA VAL A 163 1.60 15.92 2.12
C VAL A 163 1.15 15.47 0.73
N PHE A 164 2.03 15.57 -0.26
CA PHE A 164 1.71 15.17 -1.62
C PHE A 164 1.37 13.66 -1.70
N TYR A 165 2.12 12.83 -0.97
CA TYR A 165 1.87 11.40 -0.89
C TYR A 165 0.50 11.07 -0.28
N LEU A 166 0.12 11.71 0.82
CA LEU A 166 -1.19 11.52 1.45
C LEU A 166 -2.34 11.94 0.51
N LEU A 167 -2.15 12.99 -0.28
CA LEU A 167 -3.12 13.38 -1.32
C LEU A 167 -3.25 12.29 -2.39
N THR A 168 -2.14 11.75 -2.89
CA THR A 168 -2.20 10.67 -3.90
C THR A 168 -2.90 9.41 -3.37
N LEU A 169 -2.66 9.02 -2.11
CA LEU A 169 -3.36 7.90 -1.47
C LEU A 169 -4.85 8.18 -1.32
N THR A 170 -5.22 9.41 -0.96
CA THR A 170 -6.63 9.81 -0.82
C THR A 170 -7.36 9.74 -2.17
N PHE A 171 -6.75 10.26 -3.23
CA PHE A 171 -7.35 10.16 -4.57
C PHE A 171 -7.40 8.73 -5.07
N ALA A 172 -6.37 7.91 -4.84
CA ALA A 172 -6.38 6.50 -5.21
C ALA A 172 -7.45 5.70 -4.44
N ALA A 173 -7.68 6.02 -3.16
CA ALA A 173 -8.76 5.45 -2.37
C ALA A 173 -10.14 5.77 -2.97
N ILE A 174 -10.36 7.04 -3.36
CA ILE A 174 -11.60 7.48 -4.00
C ILE A 174 -11.77 6.81 -5.36
N ASP A 175 -10.73 6.83 -6.21
CA ASP A 175 -10.75 6.25 -7.53
C ASP A 175 -10.99 4.74 -7.46
N TRP A 176 -10.13 3.99 -6.76
CA TRP A 176 -10.15 2.53 -6.87
C TRP A 176 -11.18 1.86 -5.97
N VAL A 177 -11.49 2.42 -4.80
CA VAL A 177 -12.41 1.79 -3.85
C VAL A 177 -13.72 2.57 -3.75
N GLY A 178 -13.64 3.88 -3.59
CA GLY A 178 -14.84 4.72 -3.45
C GLY A 178 -15.74 4.71 -4.68
N SER A 179 -15.17 4.68 -5.88
CA SER A 179 -15.94 4.78 -7.13
C SER A 179 -16.71 3.50 -7.51
N ILE A 180 -16.52 2.39 -6.79
CA ILE A 180 -17.31 1.16 -6.95
C ILE A 180 -18.78 1.45 -6.66
N VAL A 181 -19.08 2.33 -5.70
CA VAL A 181 -20.45 2.71 -5.36
C VAL A 181 -20.71 4.13 -5.86
N GLN A 182 -21.47 4.26 -6.95
CA GLN A 182 -21.65 5.56 -7.60
C GLN A 182 -22.20 6.64 -6.66
N HIS A 183 -23.22 6.38 -5.86
CA HIS A 183 -23.86 7.44 -5.07
C HIS A 183 -23.27 7.61 -3.67
N TRP A 184 -22.07 7.08 -3.41
CA TRP A 184 -21.44 7.15 -2.10
C TRP A 184 -20.29 8.16 -2.08
N TYR A 185 -20.21 8.92 -0.99
CA TYR A 185 -19.19 9.94 -0.79
C TYR A 185 -18.76 9.99 0.68
N SER A 186 -17.47 10.17 0.90
CA SER A 186 -16.91 10.36 2.24
C SER A 186 -15.58 11.09 2.15
N THR A 187 -15.48 12.22 2.85
CA THR A 187 -14.23 13.02 2.90
C THR A 187 -13.15 12.36 3.75
N ILE A 188 -13.53 11.56 4.76
CA ILE A 188 -12.61 10.90 5.68
C ILE A 188 -12.17 9.51 5.20
N PHE A 189 -12.83 8.93 4.20
CA PHE A 189 -12.58 7.56 3.77
C PHE A 189 -11.13 7.28 3.36
N GLY A 190 -10.53 8.16 2.55
CA GLY A 190 -9.14 8.02 2.15
C GLY A 190 -8.20 7.99 3.36
N PHE A 191 -8.49 8.83 4.36
CA PHE A 191 -7.72 8.87 5.61
C PHE A 191 -7.84 7.56 6.41
N TYR A 192 -9.04 6.96 6.51
CA TYR A 192 -9.20 5.65 7.15
C TYR A 192 -8.35 4.57 6.48
N LEU A 193 -8.32 4.54 5.15
CA LEU A 193 -7.48 3.59 4.42
C LEU A 193 -5.99 3.85 4.68
N ILE A 194 -5.54 5.10 4.63
CA ILE A 194 -4.14 5.46 4.90
C ILE A 194 -3.71 5.00 6.30
N VAL A 195 -4.51 5.30 7.33
CA VAL A 195 -4.22 4.91 8.72
C VAL A 195 -4.21 3.40 8.86
N GLY A 196 -5.19 2.69 8.28
CA GLY A 196 -5.22 1.23 8.29
C GLY A 196 -4.00 0.59 7.63
N GLN A 197 -3.52 1.16 6.51
CA GLN A 197 -2.31 0.72 5.84
C GLN A 197 -1.05 0.98 6.68
N ALA A 198 -0.94 2.16 7.30
CA ALA A 198 0.15 2.49 8.21
C ALA A 198 0.18 1.53 9.42
N LEU A 199 -0.96 1.30 10.09
CA LEU A 199 -1.04 0.35 11.20
C LEU A 199 -0.72 -1.08 10.78
N SER A 200 -1.19 -1.52 9.60
CA SER A 200 -0.87 -2.85 9.07
C SER A 200 0.63 -3.03 8.83
N ALA A 201 1.27 -1.99 8.27
CA ALA A 201 2.72 -1.98 8.08
C ALA A 201 3.45 -2.00 9.43
N LEU A 202 3.06 -1.13 10.38
CA LEU A 202 3.68 -1.09 11.71
C LEU A 202 3.54 -2.43 12.44
N ALA A 203 2.35 -3.02 12.43
CA ALA A 203 2.08 -4.30 13.08
C ALA A 203 2.95 -5.43 12.50
N LEU A 204 3.07 -5.50 11.17
CA LEU A 204 3.94 -6.48 10.52
C LEU A 204 5.41 -6.25 10.87
N LEU A 205 5.87 -4.99 10.84
CA LEU A 205 7.27 -4.65 11.11
C LEU A 205 7.64 -4.91 12.57
N VAL A 206 6.75 -4.61 13.52
CA VAL A 206 6.94 -4.94 14.94
C VAL A 206 6.95 -6.46 15.15
N LEU A 207 6.06 -7.21 14.49
CA LEU A 207 6.07 -8.68 14.54
C LEU A 207 7.38 -9.26 14.01
N LEU A 208 7.93 -8.71 12.93
CA LEU A 208 9.22 -9.11 12.38
C LEU A 208 10.38 -8.74 13.32
N ALA A 209 10.37 -7.53 13.87
CA ALA A 209 11.37 -7.07 14.81
C ALA A 209 11.37 -7.91 16.11
N ALA A 210 10.19 -8.31 16.61
CA ALA A 210 10.07 -9.16 17.79
C ALA A 210 10.67 -10.56 17.62
N ARG A 211 10.90 -11.00 16.38
CA ARG A 211 11.56 -12.29 16.06
C ARG A 211 13.08 -12.18 15.95
N ARG A 212 13.64 -10.97 16.03
CA ARG A 212 15.09 -10.79 15.99
C ARG A 212 15.74 -11.25 17.31
N PRO A 213 16.92 -11.90 17.24
CA PRO A 213 17.67 -12.29 18.44
C PRO A 213 18.25 -11.07 19.17
N ASP A 214 18.60 -10.03 18.41
CA ASP A 214 18.86 -8.69 18.89
C ASP A 214 17.50 -8.07 19.25
N GLN A 215 17.27 -7.85 20.56
CA GLN A 215 16.07 -7.17 20.99
C GLN A 215 16.38 -5.70 21.28
N PRO A 216 15.58 -4.76 20.76
CA PRO A 216 15.77 -3.35 21.06
C PRO A 216 15.48 -3.08 22.54
N GLU A 217 15.98 -1.94 23.03
CA GLU A 217 15.73 -1.46 24.39
C GLU A 217 14.24 -1.54 24.76
N THR A 218 13.93 -1.91 26.00
CA THR A 218 12.56 -2.05 26.51
C THR A 218 11.69 -0.82 26.22
N GLN A 219 12.26 0.38 26.36
CA GLN A 219 11.57 1.64 26.05
C GLN A 219 11.12 1.71 24.60
N THR A 220 11.97 1.30 23.65
CA THR A 220 11.62 1.30 22.21
C THR A 220 10.45 0.35 21.92
N ARG A 221 10.38 -0.78 22.62
CA ARG A 221 9.27 -1.73 22.50
C ARG A 221 7.97 -1.18 23.08
N HIS A 222 8.05 -0.46 24.19
CA HIS A 222 6.90 0.27 24.73
C HIS A 222 6.40 1.36 23.78
N ASP A 223 7.31 2.11 23.16
CA ASP A 223 6.95 3.13 22.16
C ASP A 223 6.20 2.50 20.97
N TRP A 224 6.66 1.35 20.47
CA TRP A 224 5.95 0.61 19.41
C TRP A 224 4.57 0.13 19.83
N GLY A 225 4.44 -0.34 21.08
CA GLY A 225 3.14 -0.73 21.65
C GLY A 225 2.18 0.46 21.73
N ASN A 226 2.66 1.62 22.18
CA ASN A 226 1.86 2.84 22.23
C ASN A 226 1.41 3.26 20.82
N LEU A 227 2.32 3.26 19.84
CA LEU A 227 1.99 3.61 18.44
C LEU A 227 0.97 2.67 17.79
N LEU A 228 0.87 1.41 18.22
CA LEU A 228 -0.14 0.47 17.72
C LEU A 228 -1.52 0.61 18.37
N LEU A 229 -1.58 1.23 19.55
CA LEU A 229 -2.80 1.32 20.37
C LEU A 229 -3.42 2.72 20.40
N THR A 230 -2.79 3.70 19.75
CA THR A 230 -3.26 5.09 19.64
C THR A 230 -3.93 5.33 18.29
#